data_AF-A0A0T2QHP2-F1
#
_entry.id   AF-A0A0T2QHP2-F1
#
_cell.length_a   1.000
_cell.length_b   1.000
_cell.length_c   1.000
_cell.angle_alpha   90.00
_cell.angle_beta   90.00
_cell.angle_gamma   90.00
#
_symmetry.space_group_name_H-M   'P 1'
#
loop_
_entity.id
_entity.type
_entity.pdbx_description
1 polymer ?
#
loop_
_entity_poly.entity_id
_entity_poly.type
_entity_poly.pdbx_seq_one_letter_code
_entity_poly.pdbx_strand_id
1 'polypeptide(L)'
;MAEQLTDPNEVLFRQIHPSNFKDGRPASDRFRPQPSDHGKMSVDRAALTSANASHALYSSSGNLSAAVFGVSVEEFLEESLICLSDPLIATAGQPANPAHALVDYTSFEERKWKNISKRLCIKAIERGQLHPPDED
;
A
#
# COMPACT_ATOMS: atom_id res chain seq x y z
N MET A 1 -18.27 7.20 2.96
CA MET A 1 -17.87 7.95 1.74
C MET A 1 -16.35 7.90 1.72
N ALA A 2 -15.75 7.57 0.58
CA ALA A 2 -14.30 7.60 0.47
C ALA A 2 -13.85 9.06 0.32
N GLU A 3 -12.94 9.53 1.18
CA GLU A 3 -12.45 10.91 1.17
C GLU A 3 -11.08 10.98 0.51
N GLN A 4 -10.86 11.93 -0.38
CA GLN A 4 -9.56 12.07 -1.02
C GLN A 4 -8.49 12.51 -0.02
N LEU A 5 -7.38 11.79 0.01
CA LEU A 5 -6.20 12.16 0.80
C LEU A 5 -5.45 13.27 0.06
N THR A 6 -5.27 14.39 0.73
CA THR A 6 -4.63 15.59 0.18
C THR A 6 -3.34 15.98 0.92
N ASP A 7 -2.99 15.29 1.99
CA ASP A 7 -1.73 15.54 2.71
C ASP A 7 -0.55 14.91 1.94
N PRO A 8 0.31 15.69 1.28
CA PRO A 8 1.40 15.16 0.46
C PRO A 8 2.44 14.39 1.28
N ASN A 9 2.60 14.72 2.57
CA ASN A 9 3.60 14.10 3.44
C ASN A 9 3.11 12.79 4.04
N GLU A 10 1.81 12.49 3.94
CA GLU A 10 1.24 11.28 4.49
C GLU A 10 1.77 10.06 3.72
N VAL A 11 2.35 9.11 4.46
CA VAL A 11 2.85 7.85 3.91
C VAL A 11 1.72 6.84 3.90
N LEU A 12 1.61 6.09 2.81
CA LEU A 12 0.69 4.97 2.67
C LEU A 12 1.49 3.67 2.67
N PHE A 13 1.14 2.79 3.58
CA PHE A 13 1.76 1.49 3.78
C PHE A 13 1.17 0.46 2.84
N ARG A 14 2.05 -0.35 2.27
CA ARG A 14 1.71 -1.49 1.41
C ARG A 14 2.36 -2.74 1.96
N GLN A 15 1.54 -3.76 2.20
CA GLN A 15 2.00 -5.07 2.65
C GLN A 15 2.55 -5.87 1.47
N ILE A 16 3.68 -6.51 1.68
CA ILE A 16 4.38 -7.29 0.67
C ILE A 16 4.36 -8.75 1.08
N HIS A 17 3.66 -9.55 0.30
CA HIS A 17 3.60 -10.99 0.50
C HIS A 17 5.01 -11.63 0.42
N PRO A 18 5.34 -12.63 1.26
CA PRO A 18 6.66 -13.29 1.28
C PRO A 18 7.15 -13.76 -0.10
N SER A 19 6.27 -14.32 -0.93
CA SER A 19 6.64 -14.75 -2.29
C SER A 19 7.08 -13.60 -3.22
N ASN A 20 6.69 -12.36 -2.90
CA ASN A 20 7.00 -11.14 -3.64
C ASN A 20 8.08 -10.29 -2.94
N PHE A 21 8.73 -10.83 -1.92
CA PHE A 21 9.80 -10.18 -1.19
C PHE A 21 11.08 -11.01 -1.35
N LYS A 22 12.11 -10.44 -1.98
CA LYS A 22 13.39 -11.12 -2.24
C LYS A 22 14.54 -10.16 -2.02
N ASP A 23 15.57 -10.60 -1.31
CA ASP A 23 16.80 -9.82 -1.06
C ASP A 23 16.53 -8.40 -0.51
N GLY A 24 15.60 -8.27 0.44
CA GLY A 24 15.24 -6.97 1.03
C GLY A 24 14.35 -6.10 0.13
N ARG A 25 13.94 -6.59 -1.05
CA ARG A 25 13.24 -5.81 -2.06
C ARG A 25 11.85 -6.35 -2.37
N PRO A 26 10.84 -5.47 -2.42
CA PRO A 26 9.51 -5.85 -2.87
C PRO A 26 9.47 -5.95 -4.40
N ALA A 27 8.64 -6.85 -4.91
CA ALA A 27 8.36 -6.90 -6.34
C ALA A 27 7.53 -5.67 -6.75
N SER A 28 7.91 -5.00 -7.84
CA SER A 28 7.19 -3.84 -8.38
C SER A 28 5.73 -4.13 -8.75
N ASP A 29 5.39 -5.41 -8.94
CA ASP A 29 4.03 -5.87 -9.17
C ASP A 29 3.09 -5.63 -7.98
N ARG A 30 3.62 -5.47 -6.76
CA ARG A 30 2.83 -5.19 -5.56
C ARG A 30 2.37 -3.73 -5.45
N PHE A 31 2.97 -2.83 -6.23
CA PHE A 31 2.63 -1.40 -6.32
C PHE A 31 1.66 -1.09 -7.49
N ARG A 32 0.85 -2.08 -7.85
CA ARG A 32 -0.29 -1.92 -8.77
C ARG A 32 -1.47 -2.78 -8.27
N PRO A 33 -2.71 -2.40 -8.63
CA PRO A 33 -3.86 -3.24 -8.38
C PRO A 33 -3.76 -4.57 -9.15
N GLN A 34 -4.25 -5.64 -8.53
CA GLN A 34 -4.45 -6.93 -9.18
C GLN A 34 -5.76 -6.93 -9.99
N PRO A 35 -5.98 -7.91 -10.90
CA PRO A 35 -7.24 -7.99 -11.65
C PRO A 35 -8.49 -8.05 -10.76
N SER A 36 -8.37 -8.64 -9.58
CA SER A 36 -9.45 -8.73 -8.57
C SER A 36 -9.70 -7.42 -7.82
N ASP A 37 -8.80 -6.45 -7.91
CA ASP A 37 -8.87 -5.17 -7.19
C ASP A 37 -9.65 -4.09 -7.98
N HIS A 38 -10.21 -4.43 -9.15
CA HIS A 38 -10.98 -3.51 -10.00
C HIS A 38 -10.27 -2.17 -10.30
N GLY A 39 -8.93 -2.19 -10.38
CA GLY A 39 -8.12 -0.99 -10.61
C GLY A 39 -7.87 -0.11 -9.38
N LYS A 40 -8.14 -0.60 -8.17
CA LYS A 40 -7.92 0.16 -6.92
C LYS A 40 -6.99 -0.59 -5.97
N MET A 41 -5.81 -0.06 -5.69
CA MET A 41 -4.83 -0.72 -4.84
C MET A 41 -5.05 -0.39 -3.37
N SER A 42 -5.24 -1.40 -2.52
CA SER A 42 -5.32 -1.22 -1.06
C SER A 42 -3.99 -0.84 -0.42
N VAL A 43 -4.04 0.12 0.48
CA VAL A 43 -2.94 0.63 1.30
C VAL A 43 -3.46 1.03 2.68
N ASP A 44 -2.57 1.22 3.65
CA ASP A 44 -2.93 1.73 4.97
C ASP A 44 -2.31 3.11 5.24
N ARG A 45 -3.05 3.98 5.89
CA ARG A 45 -2.65 5.33 6.25
C ARG A 45 -1.68 5.35 7.43
N ALA A 46 -0.45 5.80 7.21
CA ALA A 46 0.53 5.99 8.28
C ALA A 46 0.08 7.00 9.34
N ALA A 47 -0.85 7.91 9.00
CA ALA A 47 -1.42 8.84 9.96
C ALA A 47 -2.30 8.16 11.03
N LEU A 48 -2.81 6.95 10.75
CA LEU A 48 -3.77 6.24 11.61
C LEU A 48 -3.23 4.93 12.19
N THR A 49 -2.18 4.36 11.59
CA THR A 49 -1.56 3.11 12.05
C THR A 49 -0.04 3.17 11.92
N SER A 50 0.66 2.23 12.54
CA SER A 50 2.10 2.03 12.34
C SER A 50 2.35 0.87 11.38
N ALA A 51 3.53 0.80 10.77
CA ALA A 51 3.87 -0.30 9.86
C ALA A 51 3.76 -1.68 10.56
N ASN A 52 4.16 -1.78 11.83
CA ASN A 52 3.97 -2.97 12.66
C ASN A 52 2.50 -3.30 12.91
N ALA A 53 1.67 -2.30 13.25
CA ALA A 53 0.25 -2.53 13.52
C ALA A 53 -0.51 -2.90 12.24
N SER A 54 -0.19 -2.25 11.11
CA SER A 54 -0.69 -2.60 9.79
C SER A 54 -0.31 -4.03 9.38
N HIS A 55 0.95 -4.42 9.58
CA HIS A 55 1.40 -5.80 9.36
C HIS A 55 0.62 -6.80 10.21
N ALA A 56 0.53 -6.55 11.53
CA ALA A 56 -0.15 -7.43 12.46
C ALA A 56 -1.65 -7.57 12.13
N LEU A 57 -2.32 -6.47 11.76
CA LEU A 57 -3.73 -6.47 11.36
C LEU A 57 -3.94 -7.27 10.06
N TYR A 58 -3.07 -7.07 9.08
CA TYR A 58 -3.11 -7.80 7.81
C TYR A 58 -2.88 -9.30 8.03
N SER A 59 -1.92 -9.66 8.89
CA SER A 59 -1.66 -11.05 9.29
C SER A 59 -2.78 -11.68 10.11
N SER A 60 -3.40 -10.92 11.02
CA SER A 60 -4.56 -11.37 11.78
C SER A 60 -5.78 -11.62 10.90
N SER A 61 -5.83 -11.05 9.70
CA SER A 61 -6.91 -11.27 8.72
C SER A 61 -6.71 -12.53 7.87
N GLY A 62 -5.68 -13.35 8.19
CA GLY A 62 -5.34 -14.57 7.46
C GLY A 62 -4.45 -14.34 6.22
N ASN A 63 -4.00 -13.11 5.99
CA ASN A 63 -3.10 -12.80 4.88
C ASN A 63 -1.62 -12.90 5.30
N LEU A 64 -0.73 -13.20 4.35
CA LEU A 64 0.71 -13.23 4.62
C LEU A 64 1.36 -11.91 4.21
N SER A 65 2.13 -11.32 5.11
CA SER A 65 2.99 -10.17 4.85
C SER A 65 4.39 -10.47 5.40
N ALA A 66 5.41 -10.34 4.57
CA ALA A 66 6.81 -10.44 4.98
C ALA A 66 7.38 -9.07 5.30
N ALA A 67 6.98 -8.05 4.55
CA ALA A 67 7.49 -6.71 4.72
C ALA A 67 6.41 -5.65 4.49
N VAL A 68 6.56 -4.48 5.10
CA VAL A 68 5.74 -3.30 4.84
C VAL A 68 6.62 -2.20 4.29
N PHE A 69 6.18 -1.64 3.17
CA PHE A 69 6.84 -0.50 2.52
C PHE A 69 5.92 0.70 2.49
N GLY A 70 6.48 1.90 2.42
CA GLY A 70 5.72 3.14 2.40
C GLY A 70 5.94 3.95 1.12
N VAL A 71 4.87 4.52 0.59
CA VAL A 71 4.91 5.53 -0.48
C VAL A 71 4.01 6.69 -0.09
N SER A 72 4.47 7.92 -0.24
CA SER A 72 3.71 9.11 0.14
C SER A 72 2.63 9.48 -0.87
N VAL A 73 1.61 10.20 -0.40
CA VAL A 73 0.55 10.75 -1.25
C VAL A 73 1.14 11.64 -2.35
N GLU A 74 2.20 12.42 -2.07
CA GLU A 74 2.91 13.19 -3.08
C GLU A 74 3.47 12.30 -4.20
N GLU A 75 4.16 11.21 -3.86
CA GLU A 75 4.73 10.27 -4.83
C GLU A 75 3.65 9.59 -5.69
N PHE A 76 2.45 9.35 -5.15
CA PHE A 76 1.30 8.91 -5.94
C PHE A 76 0.76 10.02 -6.84
N LEU A 77 0.67 11.25 -6.33
CA LEU A 77 0.18 12.41 -7.07
C LEU A 77 1.12 12.79 -8.23
N GLU A 78 2.43 12.62 -8.09
CA GLU A 78 3.42 12.76 -9.16
C GLU A 78 3.13 11.81 -10.33
N GLU A 79 2.65 10.60 -10.02
CA GLU A 79 2.18 9.63 -11.00
C GLU A 79 0.73 9.89 -11.47
N SER A 80 0.14 11.00 -11.01
CA SER A 80 -1.25 11.40 -11.25
C SER A 80 -2.28 10.38 -10.74
N LEU A 81 -1.92 9.62 -9.70
CA LEU A 81 -2.81 8.73 -8.97
C LEU A 81 -3.50 9.47 -7.82
N ILE A 82 -4.73 9.07 -7.52
CA ILE A 82 -5.53 9.65 -6.44
C ILE A 82 -5.59 8.65 -5.29
N CYS A 83 -5.31 9.11 -4.08
CA CYS A 83 -5.44 8.32 -2.87
C CYS A 83 -6.77 8.66 -2.18
N LEU A 84 -7.52 7.64 -1.75
CA LEU A 84 -8.85 7.75 -1.17
C LEU A 84 -8.86 7.01 0.17
N SER A 85 -9.37 7.62 1.24
CA SER A 85 -9.65 6.93 2.49
C SER A 85 -10.79 5.94 2.27
N ASP A 86 -10.65 4.72 2.78
CA ASP A 86 -11.67 3.69 2.68
C ASP A 86 -11.68 2.85 3.96
N PRO A 87 -12.01 3.45 5.12
CA PRO A 87 -11.92 2.75 6.39
C PRO A 87 -12.83 1.52 6.40
N LEU A 88 -12.26 0.35 6.68
CA LEU A 88 -12.98 -0.91 6.74
C LEU A 88 -13.54 -1.16 8.14
N ILE A 89 -14.83 -1.49 8.21
CA ILE A 89 -15.48 -1.93 9.44
C ILE A 89 -15.20 -3.40 9.72
N ALA A 90 -15.24 -3.80 10.99
CA ALA A 90 -15.09 -5.21 11.36
C ALA A 90 -16.24 -6.04 10.76
N THR A 91 -15.89 -7.20 10.21
CA THR A 91 -16.84 -8.21 9.72
C THR A 91 -16.62 -9.54 10.45
N ALA A 92 -17.50 -10.52 10.24
CA ALA A 92 -17.44 -11.82 10.93
C ALA A 92 -16.11 -12.58 10.76
N GLY A 93 -15.29 -12.23 9.76
CA GLY A 93 -13.99 -12.87 9.50
C GLY A 93 -12.81 -11.92 9.40
N GLN A 94 -13.00 -10.60 9.54
CA GLN A 94 -11.92 -9.61 9.39
C GLN A 94 -12.06 -8.48 10.43
N PRO A 95 -10.97 -8.12 11.14
CA PRO A 95 -10.99 -7.00 12.07
C PRO A 95 -11.21 -5.66 11.33
N ALA A 96 -11.66 -4.65 12.06
CA ALA A 96 -11.77 -3.30 11.52
C ALA A 96 -10.38 -2.76 11.12
N ASN A 97 -10.32 -2.09 9.97
CA ASN A 97 -9.13 -1.38 9.53
C ASN A 97 -9.48 0.10 9.25
N PRO A 98 -9.46 0.95 10.29
CA PRO A 98 -9.74 2.39 10.12
C PRO A 98 -8.65 3.10 9.30
N ALA A 99 -7.46 2.51 9.20
CA ALA A 99 -6.36 3.05 8.41
C ALA A 99 -6.45 2.68 6.93
N HIS A 100 -7.37 1.81 6.52
CA HIS A 100 -7.48 1.38 5.12
C HIS A 100 -7.77 2.57 4.19
N ALA A 101 -7.06 2.57 3.07
CA ALA A 101 -7.17 3.51 1.98
C ALA A 101 -6.95 2.78 0.65
N LEU A 102 -7.36 3.44 -0.44
CA LEU A 102 -7.30 2.93 -1.80
C LEU A 102 -6.57 3.94 -2.67
N VAL A 103 -5.66 3.45 -3.51
CA VAL A 103 -5.07 4.24 -4.60
C VAL A 103 -5.79 3.89 -5.89
N ASP A 104 -6.38 4.90 -6.53
CA ASP A 104 -7.21 4.73 -7.71
C ASP A 104 -6.38 4.79 -9.00
N TYR A 105 -6.28 3.66 -9.70
CA TYR A 105 -5.63 3.53 -11.01
C TYR A 105 -6.63 3.51 -12.16
N THR A 106 -7.94 3.62 -11.91
CA THR A 106 -8.99 3.52 -12.94
C THR A 106 -8.91 4.63 -13.98
N SER A 107 -8.25 5.75 -13.64
CA SER A 107 -7.94 6.84 -14.57
C SER A 107 -6.83 6.48 -15.59
N PHE A 108 -6.15 5.35 -15.43
CA PHE A 108 -5.07 4.89 -16.30
C PHE A 108 -5.39 3.56 -16.97
N GLU A 109 -4.94 3.40 -18.22
CA GLU A 109 -4.95 2.12 -18.90
C GLU A 109 -3.99 1.12 -18.20
N GLU A 110 -4.38 -0.15 -18.13
CA GLU A 110 -3.61 -1.21 -17.45
C GLU A 110 -2.15 -1.32 -17.94
N ARG A 111 -1.91 -1.02 -19.23
CA ARG A 111 -0.56 -1.00 -19.81
C ARG A 111 0.38 -0.01 -19.11
N LYS A 112 -0.15 1.08 -18.54
CA LYS A 112 0.62 2.09 -17.80
C LYS A 112 0.90 1.66 -16.36
N TRP A 113 0.05 0.83 -15.77
CA TRP A 113 0.19 0.39 -14.37
C TRP A 113 1.55 -0.25 -14.11
N LYS A 114 2.07 -1.03 -15.07
CA LYS A 114 3.40 -1.67 -14.96
C LYS A 114 4.54 -0.65 -14.85
N ASN A 115 4.45 0.48 -15.54
CA ASN A 115 5.51 1.50 -15.51
C ASN A 115 5.39 2.36 -14.24
N ILE A 116 4.17 2.73 -13.87
CA ILE A 116 3.88 3.46 -12.63
C ILE A 116 4.34 2.64 -11.43
N SER A 117 4.01 1.35 -11.37
CA SER A 117 4.36 0.48 -10.26
C SER A 117 5.87 0.29 -10.08
N LYS A 118 6.64 0.31 -11.18
CA LYS A 118 8.11 0.31 -11.11
C LYS A 118 8.65 1.57 -10.46
N ARG A 119 8.14 2.75 -10.82
CA ARG A 119 8.58 4.03 -10.26
C ARG A 119 8.24 4.12 -8.77
N LEU A 120 7.00 3.77 -8.40
CA LEU A 120 6.57 3.71 -7.00
C LEU A 120 7.37 2.67 -6.18
N CYS A 121 7.72 1.53 -6.80
CA CYS A 121 8.56 0.53 -6.14
C CYS A 121 9.97 1.05 -5.85
N ILE A 122 10.55 1.85 -6.76
CA ILE A 122 11.86 2.48 -6.53
C ILE A 122 11.77 3.42 -5.33
N LYS A 123 10.76 4.29 -5.30
CA LYS A 123 10.49 5.20 -4.17
C LYS A 123 10.34 4.47 -2.83
N ALA A 124 9.57 3.39 -2.83
CA ALA A 124 9.40 2.54 -1.67
C ALA A 124 10.72 1.92 -1.19
N ILE A 125 11.55 1.42 -2.11
CA ILE A 125 12.87 0.87 -1.80
C ILE A 125 13.81 1.95 -1.27
N GLU A 126 13.81 3.15 -1.87
CA GLU A 126 14.62 4.29 -1.42
C GLU A 126 14.25 4.74 -0.01
N ARG A 127 12.97 4.67 0.35
CA ARG A 127 12.50 4.92 1.73
C ARG A 127 12.92 3.83 2.71
N GLY A 128 13.14 2.61 2.22
CA GLY A 128 13.51 1.45 3.02
C GLY A 128 12.30 0.69 3.57
N GLN A 129 12.61 -0.47 4.16
CA GLN A 129 11.62 -1.34 4.77
C GLN A 129 11.14 -0.77 6.10
N LEU A 130 9.82 -0.58 6.23
CA LEU A 130 9.22 0.00 7.44
C LEU A 130 8.85 -1.08 8.47
N HIS A 131 8.65 -2.33 8.03
CA HIS A 131 8.45 -3.46 8.91
C HIS A 131 8.89 -4.78 8.27
N PRO A 132 9.62 -5.67 8.99
CA PRO A 132 10.44 -5.29 10.15
C PRO A 132 11.43 -4.18 9.74
N PRO A 133 11.75 -3.21 10.62
CA PRO A 133 12.82 -2.26 10.29
C PRO A 133 14.11 -3.04 9.99
N ASP A 134 14.87 -2.65 8.97
CA ASP A 134 16.21 -3.22 8.75
C ASP A 134 16.98 -3.09 10.07
N GLU A 135 17.31 -4.23 10.69
CA GLU A 135 18.24 -4.26 11.81
C GLU A 135 19.64 -4.01 11.23
N ASP A 136 20.12 -2.78 11.38
CA ASP A 136 21.53 -2.37 11.15
C ASP A 136 22.52 -3.27 11.93
#